data_AF-W1DCR4-F1
#
_entry.id   AF-W1DCR4-F1
#
_cell.length_a   1.000
_cell.length_b   1.000
_cell.length_c   1.000
_cell.angle_alpha   90.00
_cell.angle_beta   90.00
_cell.angle_gamma   90.00
#
_symmetry.space_group_name_H-M   'P 1'
#
loop_
_entity.id
_entity.type
_entity.pdbx_description
1 polymer ?
#
loop_
_entity_poly.entity_id
_entity_poly.type
_entity_poly.pdbx_seq_one_letter_code
_entity_poly.pdbx_strand_id
1 'polypeptide(L)'
;MDGQVVSGTQAIFLAYMRHPDLTPVMNDALRFSQQGMTTIFGLAGASLAFYHTAKPEKKAMAKAILLPAIITSMLTGITEPIEFTFLFVSPLLWVIHATLTAASQAICDIFTVRPWGASGLIEFLIYNLPLPVSLTRWPGYVLIGIGQFAVYYVIFRTLVVKLNLKTPGREDDENVKLYSKAEYRQKVAQPQSVTDDIIRGLGGKENILSVDNCFTRLRVAVRDMARVDDTQLKNTGANGVVRNRNEVQVIYGVKVGQVRSRVDNWLAEN
;
A
#
# COMPACT_ATOMS: atom_id res chain seq x y z
N MET A 1 -37.98 -14.20 8.09
CA MET A 1 -38.54 -13.14 8.95
C MET A 1 -39.91 -12.81 8.45
N ASP A 2 -40.92 -12.83 9.30
CA ASP A 2 -42.31 -12.51 8.93
C ASP A 2 -42.83 -13.32 7.72
N GLY A 3 -42.51 -14.62 7.69
CA GLY A 3 -42.88 -15.52 6.58
C GLY A 3 -42.05 -15.37 5.30
N GLN A 4 -41.10 -14.44 5.23
CA GLN A 4 -40.20 -14.25 4.08
C GLN A 4 -38.83 -14.90 4.30
N VAL A 5 -38.28 -15.48 3.23
CA VAL A 5 -36.91 -16.00 3.17
C VAL A 5 -35.94 -14.84 2.98
N VAL A 6 -34.92 -14.76 3.84
CA VAL A 6 -33.82 -13.78 3.74
C VAL A 6 -32.56 -14.53 3.35
N SER A 7 -31.84 -14.05 2.34
CA SER A 7 -30.62 -14.68 1.82
C SER A 7 -29.47 -13.67 1.71
N GLY A 8 -28.25 -14.15 1.95
CA GLY A 8 -27.03 -13.34 1.98
C GLY A 8 -26.68 -12.83 3.39
N THR A 9 -25.40 -12.83 3.72
CA THR A 9 -24.89 -12.49 5.07
C THR A 9 -25.29 -11.08 5.49
N GLN A 10 -25.19 -10.09 4.60
CA GLN A 10 -25.58 -8.72 4.89
C GLN A 10 -27.08 -8.59 5.17
N ALA A 11 -27.92 -9.21 4.34
CA ALA A 11 -29.36 -9.16 4.53
C ALA A 11 -29.76 -9.86 5.83
N ILE A 12 -29.17 -11.01 6.13
CA ILE A 12 -29.37 -11.73 7.40
C ILE A 12 -28.97 -10.85 8.59
N PHE A 13 -27.81 -10.20 8.54
CA PHE A 13 -27.35 -9.31 9.62
C PHE A 13 -28.27 -8.11 9.83
N LEU A 14 -28.66 -7.40 8.76
CA LEU A 14 -29.58 -6.26 8.85
C LEU A 14 -30.93 -6.65 9.41
N ALA A 15 -31.35 -7.88 9.13
CA ALA A 15 -32.61 -8.39 9.62
C ALA A 15 -32.54 -8.68 11.13
N TYR A 16 -31.39 -9.15 11.64
CA TYR A 16 -31.10 -9.18 13.08
C TYR A 16 -31.04 -7.80 13.72
N MET A 17 -30.55 -6.78 13.01
CA MET A 17 -30.59 -5.41 13.54
C MET A 17 -32.01 -4.88 13.76
N ARG A 18 -32.96 -5.30 12.92
CA ARG A 18 -34.38 -4.95 13.07
C ARG A 18 -35.06 -5.73 14.19
N HIS A 19 -34.63 -6.96 14.41
CA HIS A 19 -35.20 -7.87 15.40
C HIS A 19 -34.08 -8.58 16.18
N PRO A 20 -33.43 -7.88 17.15
CA PRO A 20 -32.29 -8.43 17.89
C PRO A 20 -32.67 -9.61 18.80
N ASP A 21 -33.94 -9.77 19.12
CA ASP A 21 -34.46 -10.79 20.05
C ASP A 21 -34.84 -12.11 19.36
N LEU A 22 -34.61 -12.24 18.04
CA LEU A 22 -34.99 -13.43 17.28
C LEU A 22 -34.34 -14.71 17.79
N THR A 23 -33.07 -14.63 18.17
CA THR A 23 -32.29 -15.74 18.70
C THR A 23 -31.30 -15.22 19.74
N PRO A 24 -30.84 -16.05 20.70
CA PRO A 24 -29.88 -15.62 21.71
C PRO A 24 -28.50 -15.26 21.14
N VAL A 25 -28.18 -15.73 19.93
CA VAL A 25 -26.93 -15.46 19.20
C VAL A 25 -27.18 -15.32 17.71
N MET A 26 -26.30 -14.61 17.02
CA MET A 26 -26.31 -14.47 15.56
C MET A 26 -26.23 -15.82 14.82
N ASN A 27 -26.93 -15.92 13.69
CA ASN A 27 -26.99 -17.12 12.85
C ASN A 27 -25.60 -17.55 12.34
N ASP A 28 -25.41 -18.86 12.18
CA ASP A 28 -24.20 -19.50 11.63
C ASP A 28 -23.77 -18.96 10.26
N ALA A 29 -24.70 -18.45 9.45
CA ALA A 29 -24.39 -17.83 8.17
C ALA A 29 -23.37 -16.67 8.29
N LEU A 30 -23.30 -16.00 9.44
CA LEU A 30 -22.41 -14.86 9.70
C LEU A 30 -20.98 -15.27 10.10
N ARG A 31 -20.64 -16.56 10.13
CA ARG A 31 -19.30 -17.04 10.50
C ARG A 31 -18.18 -16.51 9.59
N PHE A 32 -18.48 -16.18 8.34
CA PHE A 32 -17.52 -15.63 7.37
C PHE A 32 -17.49 -14.10 7.35
N SER A 33 -18.28 -13.42 8.19
CA SER A 33 -18.35 -11.96 8.24
C SER A 33 -17.28 -11.33 9.12
N GLN A 34 -16.20 -12.05 9.46
CA GLN A 34 -15.13 -11.60 10.37
C GLN A 34 -13.82 -11.20 9.66
N GLN A 35 -13.84 -11.11 8.32
CA GLN A 35 -12.65 -10.85 7.49
C GLN A 35 -11.95 -9.50 7.80
N GLY A 36 -12.70 -8.51 8.28
CA GLY A 36 -12.23 -7.20 8.73
C GLY A 36 -11.29 -7.25 9.93
N MET A 37 -11.13 -8.41 10.58
CA MET A 37 -10.23 -8.52 11.72
C MET A 37 -8.78 -8.29 11.29
N THR A 38 -8.41 -8.84 10.15
CA THR A 38 -7.07 -8.66 9.57
C THR A 38 -6.82 -7.21 9.16
N THR A 39 -7.85 -6.50 8.69
CA THR A 39 -7.71 -5.10 8.23
C THR A 39 -7.49 -4.14 9.41
N ILE A 40 -8.12 -4.43 10.56
CA ILE A 40 -8.02 -3.63 11.78
C ILE A 40 -6.78 -4.01 12.61
N PHE A 41 -6.51 -5.30 12.78
CA PHE A 41 -5.52 -5.78 13.75
C PHE A 41 -4.31 -6.45 13.08
N GLY A 42 -4.53 -7.42 12.19
CA GLY A 42 -3.45 -8.19 11.57
C GLY A 42 -2.44 -7.31 10.82
N LEU A 43 -2.91 -6.49 9.89
CA LEU A 43 -2.05 -5.60 9.08
C LEU A 43 -1.38 -4.48 9.90
N ALA A 44 -2.00 -4.07 11.00
CA ALA A 44 -1.35 -3.17 11.96
C ALA A 44 -0.15 -3.85 12.64
N GLY A 45 -0.28 -5.13 13.01
CA GLY A 45 0.80 -5.95 13.56
C GLY A 45 1.95 -6.15 12.56
N ALA A 46 1.62 -6.51 11.31
CA ALA A 46 2.61 -6.64 10.22
C ALA A 46 3.33 -5.33 9.94
N SER A 47 2.59 -4.22 9.86
CA SER A 47 3.18 -2.91 9.57
C SER A 47 4.08 -2.42 10.70
N LEU A 48 3.73 -2.69 11.97
CA LEU A 48 4.62 -2.42 13.10
C LEU A 48 5.90 -3.25 13.01
N ALA A 49 5.80 -4.52 12.59
CA ALA A 49 6.96 -5.36 12.36
C ALA A 49 7.87 -4.79 11.25
N PHE A 50 7.30 -4.31 10.15
CA PHE A 50 8.06 -3.65 9.08
C PHE A 50 8.76 -2.38 9.57
N TYR A 51 8.04 -1.51 10.30
CA TYR A 51 8.63 -0.29 10.88
C TYR A 51 9.78 -0.59 11.86
N HIS A 52 9.65 -1.61 12.69
CA HIS A 52 10.70 -2.01 13.64
C HIS A 52 11.90 -2.70 13.00
N THR A 53 11.72 -3.26 11.81
CA THR A 53 12.79 -3.95 11.08
C THR A 53 13.43 -3.10 9.98
N ALA A 54 12.90 -1.91 9.71
CA ALA A 54 13.48 -0.91 8.82
C ALA A 54 14.87 -0.45 9.29
N LYS A 55 15.74 -0.10 8.34
CA LYS A 55 17.05 0.49 8.62
C LYS A 55 16.89 1.85 9.34
N PRO A 56 17.76 2.19 10.32
CA PRO A 56 17.64 3.43 11.09
C PRO A 56 17.46 4.69 10.22
N GLU A 57 18.25 4.79 9.16
CA GLU A 57 18.27 5.91 8.20
C GLU A 57 17.01 5.98 7.32
N LYS A 58 16.30 4.87 7.14
CA LYS A 58 15.05 4.79 6.35
C LYS A 58 13.79 4.72 7.21
N LYS A 59 13.91 4.81 8.54
CA LYS A 59 12.79 4.65 9.46
C LYS A 59 11.73 5.73 9.32
N ALA A 60 12.15 6.97 9.04
CA ALA A 60 11.25 8.07 8.71
C ALA A 60 10.43 7.78 7.44
N MET A 61 11.07 7.18 6.43
CA MET A 61 10.40 6.77 5.20
C MET A 61 9.42 5.63 5.40
N ALA A 62 9.85 4.58 6.11
CA ALA A 62 8.96 3.48 6.46
C ALA A 62 7.72 4.00 7.22
N LYS A 63 7.90 4.92 8.18
CA LYS A 63 6.78 5.54 8.90
C LYS A 63 5.85 6.34 7.97
N ALA A 64 6.41 7.12 7.05
CA ALA A 64 5.62 7.94 6.12
C ALA A 64 4.76 7.12 5.17
N ILE A 65 5.20 5.90 4.81
CA ILE A 65 4.46 4.97 3.95
C ILE A 65 3.45 4.16 4.77
N LEU A 66 3.90 3.56 5.88
CA LEU A 66 3.11 2.60 6.65
C LEU A 66 2.01 3.28 7.46
N LEU A 67 2.26 4.45 8.06
CA LEU A 67 1.28 5.07 8.95
C LEU A 67 -0.03 5.45 8.25
N PRO A 68 -0.02 6.15 7.08
CA PRO A 68 -1.25 6.42 6.35
C PRO A 68 -1.95 5.14 5.89
N ALA A 69 -1.18 4.16 5.40
CA ALA A 69 -1.72 2.90 4.92
C ALA A 69 -2.45 2.10 6.03
N ILE A 70 -1.86 2.01 7.23
CA ILE A 70 -2.48 1.39 8.42
C ILE A 70 -3.75 2.14 8.80
N ILE A 71 -3.72 3.47 8.88
CA ILE A 71 -4.89 4.26 9.26
C ILE A 71 -6.04 4.00 8.27
N THR A 72 -5.76 4.02 6.97
CA THR A 72 -6.76 3.73 5.93
C THR A 72 -7.30 2.31 6.07
N SER A 73 -6.43 1.30 6.16
CA SER A 73 -6.84 -0.10 6.35
C SER A 73 -7.71 -0.30 7.58
N MET A 74 -7.27 0.25 8.73
CA MET A 74 -7.99 0.11 9.98
C MET A 74 -9.37 0.77 9.93
N LEU A 75 -9.48 1.96 9.34
CA LEU A 75 -10.72 2.72 9.35
C LEU A 75 -11.72 2.22 8.30
N THR A 76 -11.26 1.96 7.08
CA THR A 76 -12.13 1.71 5.92
C THR A 76 -12.01 0.29 5.36
N GLY A 77 -11.09 -0.54 5.86
CA GLY A 77 -10.91 -1.91 5.39
C GLY A 77 -10.11 -2.05 4.08
N ILE A 78 -9.54 -0.96 3.56
CA ILE A 78 -8.74 -0.96 2.32
C ILE A 78 -7.30 -1.38 2.62
N THR A 79 -6.91 -2.56 2.18
CA THR A 79 -5.68 -3.26 2.60
C THR A 79 -4.55 -3.18 1.59
N GLU A 80 -4.86 -2.93 0.32
CA GLU A 80 -3.95 -2.97 -0.81
C GLU A 80 -2.68 -2.12 -0.60
N PRO A 81 -2.74 -0.89 -0.04
CA PRO A 81 -1.55 -0.10 0.20
C PRO A 81 -0.52 -0.76 1.12
N ILE A 82 -0.96 -1.64 2.04
CA ILE A 82 -0.10 -2.41 2.93
C ILE A 82 0.28 -3.74 2.27
N GLU A 83 -0.69 -4.46 1.73
CA GLU A 83 -0.48 -5.79 1.17
C GLU A 83 0.50 -5.78 0.00
N PHE A 84 0.44 -4.76 -0.85
CA PHE A 84 1.38 -4.63 -1.97
C PHE A 84 2.82 -4.43 -1.51
N THR A 85 3.06 -3.99 -0.26
CA THR A 85 4.42 -3.84 0.28
C THR A 85 5.11 -5.16 0.57
N PHE A 86 4.38 -6.28 0.64
CA PHE A 86 4.96 -7.60 0.89
C PHE A 86 4.52 -8.69 -0.09
N LEU A 87 3.38 -8.52 -0.77
CA LEU A 87 2.87 -9.45 -1.79
C LEU A 87 3.95 -9.78 -2.85
N PHE A 88 4.65 -8.75 -3.33
CA PHE A 88 5.69 -8.90 -4.36
C PHE A 88 7.09 -9.15 -3.78
N VAL A 89 7.26 -8.97 -2.46
CA VAL A 89 8.54 -9.19 -1.77
C VAL A 89 8.70 -10.66 -1.37
N SER A 90 7.62 -11.30 -0.93
CA SER A 90 7.66 -12.68 -0.45
C SER A 90 6.31 -13.38 -0.61
N PRO A 91 6.18 -14.33 -1.56
CA PRO A 91 4.99 -15.18 -1.67
C PRO A 91 4.69 -15.96 -0.38
N LEU A 92 5.72 -16.29 0.41
CA LEU A 92 5.56 -16.95 1.71
C LEU A 92 4.79 -16.06 2.69
N LEU A 93 5.11 -14.77 2.78
CA LEU A 93 4.37 -13.84 3.64
C LEU A 93 2.90 -13.75 3.23
N TRP A 94 2.61 -13.82 1.93
CA TRP A 94 1.23 -13.85 1.42
C TRP A 94 0.46 -15.11 1.86
N VAL A 95 1.07 -16.28 1.75
CA VAL A 95 0.46 -17.55 2.22
C VAL A 95 0.20 -17.50 3.72
N ILE A 96 1.14 -16.98 4.50
CA ILE A 96 1.00 -16.82 5.95
C ILE A 96 -0.10 -15.84 6.29
N HIS A 97 -0.15 -14.68 5.62
CA HIS A 97 -1.22 -13.69 5.75
C HIS A 97 -2.61 -14.31 5.51
N ALA A 98 -2.79 -15.04 4.40
CA ALA A 98 -4.04 -15.72 4.09
C ALA A 98 -4.41 -16.75 5.17
N THR A 99 -3.42 -17.53 5.64
CA THR A 99 -3.61 -18.55 6.68
C THR A 99 -4.03 -17.93 8.02
N LEU A 100 -3.34 -16.87 8.46
CA LEU A 100 -3.65 -16.19 9.71
C LEU A 100 -5.02 -15.47 9.65
N THR A 101 -5.41 -14.98 8.47
CA THR A 101 -6.74 -14.41 8.21
C THR A 101 -7.85 -15.47 8.28
N ALA A 102 -7.61 -16.67 7.73
CA ALA A 102 -8.57 -17.76 7.86
C ALA A 102 -8.65 -18.28 9.30
N ALA A 103 -7.51 -18.40 9.98
CA ALA A 103 -7.43 -18.89 11.36
C ALA A 103 -8.20 -17.99 12.33
N SER A 104 -8.12 -16.67 12.20
CA SER A 104 -8.87 -15.75 13.07
C SER A 104 -10.38 -15.87 12.90
N GLN A 105 -10.87 -16.09 11.67
CA GLN A 105 -12.28 -16.34 11.40
C GLN A 105 -12.74 -17.67 11.99
N ALA A 106 -11.92 -18.72 11.85
CA ALA A 106 -12.21 -20.03 12.45
C ALA A 106 -12.26 -19.95 13.99
N ILE A 107 -11.34 -19.20 14.61
CA ILE A 107 -11.35 -18.96 16.06
C ILE A 107 -12.63 -18.23 16.48
N CYS A 108 -13.07 -17.22 15.72
CA CYS A 108 -14.34 -16.55 16.00
C CYS A 108 -15.52 -17.53 15.97
N ASP A 109 -15.60 -18.42 14.98
CA ASP A 109 -16.70 -19.39 14.87
C ASP A 109 -16.69 -20.40 16.03
N ILE A 110 -15.50 -20.89 16.43
CA ILE A 110 -15.35 -21.79 17.60
C ILE A 110 -15.94 -21.17 18.87
N PHE A 111 -15.74 -19.85 19.08
CA PHE A 111 -16.29 -19.12 20.24
C PHE A 111 -17.66 -18.49 19.98
N THR A 112 -18.27 -18.77 18.82
CA THR A 112 -19.55 -18.19 18.37
C THR A 112 -19.54 -16.65 18.39
N VAL A 113 -18.38 -16.04 18.14
CA VAL A 113 -18.19 -14.60 18.00
C VAL A 113 -18.59 -14.21 16.58
N ARG A 114 -19.74 -13.56 16.43
CA ARG A 114 -20.36 -13.28 15.12
C ARG A 114 -20.86 -11.84 15.01
N PRO A 115 -20.02 -10.82 15.29
CA PRO A 115 -20.37 -9.44 14.96
C PRO A 115 -20.36 -9.23 13.44
N TRP A 116 -20.81 -8.06 13.00
CA TRP A 116 -20.49 -7.59 11.65
C TRP A 116 -19.06 -7.05 11.60
N GLY A 117 -18.12 -7.87 11.16
CA GLY A 117 -16.71 -7.52 11.04
C GLY A 117 -16.22 -7.61 9.60
N ALA A 118 -17.02 -7.19 8.61
CA ALA A 118 -16.72 -7.44 7.19
C ALA A 118 -15.68 -6.49 6.57
N SER A 119 -15.37 -5.38 7.25
CA SER A 119 -14.70 -4.21 6.68
C SER A 119 -13.76 -3.55 7.71
N GLY A 120 -13.68 -2.22 7.76
CA GLY A 120 -12.90 -1.47 8.74
C GLY A 120 -13.64 -1.17 10.05
N LEU A 121 -12.93 -0.50 10.96
CA LEU A 121 -13.37 -0.14 12.31
C LEU A 121 -14.62 0.74 12.31
N ILE A 122 -14.74 1.67 11.36
CA ILE A 122 -15.91 2.57 11.29
C ILE A 122 -17.18 1.75 11.13
N GLU A 123 -17.18 0.84 10.16
CA GLU A 123 -18.31 -0.03 9.86
C GLU A 123 -18.58 -1.01 11.02
N PHE A 124 -17.54 -1.60 11.59
CA PHE A 124 -17.65 -2.47 12.77
C PHE A 124 -18.35 -1.76 13.93
N LEU A 125 -17.98 -0.51 14.25
CA LEU A 125 -18.58 0.23 15.36
C LEU A 125 -20.05 0.57 15.08
N ILE A 126 -20.35 1.07 13.87
CA ILE A 126 -21.71 1.47 13.49
C ILE A 126 -22.68 0.29 13.59
N TYR A 127 -22.27 -0.90 13.15
CA TYR A 127 -23.16 -2.06 13.09
C TYR A 127 -23.26 -2.85 14.40
N ASN A 128 -22.21 -2.87 15.23
CA ASN A 128 -22.20 -3.73 16.43
C ASN A 128 -22.52 -3.01 17.73
N LEU A 129 -22.15 -1.73 17.86
CA LEU A 129 -22.37 -0.98 19.10
C LEU A 129 -23.86 -0.84 19.47
N PRO A 130 -24.79 -0.68 18.52
CA PRO A 130 -26.23 -0.63 18.83
C PRO A 130 -26.83 -1.98 19.23
N LEU A 131 -26.14 -3.11 19.00
CA LEU A 131 -26.68 -4.44 19.22
C LEU A 131 -26.33 -4.99 20.61
N PRO A 132 -27.18 -5.85 21.19
CA PRO A 132 -26.85 -6.54 22.42
C PRO A 132 -25.53 -7.30 22.32
N VAL A 133 -24.67 -7.17 23.34
CA VAL A 133 -23.39 -7.89 23.41
C VAL A 133 -23.59 -9.39 23.41
N SER A 134 -24.66 -9.89 24.03
CA SER A 134 -25.02 -11.31 24.03
C SER A 134 -25.26 -11.88 22.63
N LEU A 135 -25.83 -11.06 21.74
CA LEU A 135 -26.22 -11.44 20.38
C LEU A 135 -25.00 -11.60 19.46
N THR A 136 -24.12 -10.59 19.44
CA THR A 136 -22.97 -10.52 18.52
C THR A 136 -21.67 -11.05 19.13
N ARG A 137 -21.51 -10.92 20.45
CA ARG A 137 -20.27 -11.16 21.20
C ARG A 137 -19.08 -10.34 20.67
N TRP A 138 -19.34 -9.13 20.16
CA TRP A 138 -18.33 -8.26 19.57
C TRP A 138 -17.11 -7.94 20.47
N PRO A 139 -17.19 -7.92 21.83
CA PRO A 139 -15.98 -7.77 22.64
C PRO A 139 -14.99 -8.92 22.46
N GLY A 140 -15.50 -10.15 22.22
CA GLY A 140 -14.66 -11.30 21.89
C GLY A 140 -13.89 -11.11 20.59
N TYR A 141 -14.48 -10.45 19.60
CA TYR A 141 -13.81 -10.13 18.34
C TYR A 141 -12.62 -9.20 18.55
N VAL A 142 -12.76 -8.19 19.43
CA VAL A 142 -11.67 -7.28 19.77
C VAL A 142 -10.54 -8.02 20.49
N LEU A 143 -10.87 -8.91 21.44
CA LEU A 143 -9.87 -9.72 22.14
C LEU A 143 -9.10 -10.65 21.20
N ILE A 144 -9.81 -11.36 20.31
CA ILE A 144 -9.19 -12.22 19.28
C ILE A 144 -8.34 -11.37 18.33
N GLY A 145 -8.82 -10.18 17.94
CA GLY A 145 -8.11 -9.22 17.12
C GLY A 145 -6.80 -8.75 17.75
N ILE A 146 -6.79 -8.41 19.04
CA ILE A 146 -5.55 -8.06 19.77
C ILE A 146 -4.57 -9.24 19.76
N GLY A 147 -5.07 -10.47 19.93
CA GLY A 147 -4.26 -11.68 19.75
C GLY A 147 -3.69 -11.79 18.34
N GLN A 148 -4.51 -11.56 17.32
CA GLN A 148 -4.10 -11.57 15.92
C GLN A 148 -3.00 -10.54 15.64
N PHE A 149 -3.13 -9.31 16.16
CA PHE A 149 -2.11 -8.27 16.07
C PHE A 149 -0.76 -8.77 16.60
N ALA A 150 -0.74 -9.37 17.80
CA ALA A 150 0.49 -9.87 18.41
C ALA A 150 1.11 -11.01 17.59
N VAL A 151 0.29 -11.96 17.11
CA VAL A 151 0.72 -13.07 16.27
C VAL A 151 1.31 -12.58 14.95
N TYR A 152 0.63 -11.65 14.27
CA TYR A 152 1.14 -11.03 13.05
C TYR A 152 2.48 -10.33 13.30
N TYR A 153 2.57 -9.51 14.35
CA TYR A 153 3.82 -8.80 14.69
C TYR A 153 4.98 -9.77 14.87
N VAL A 154 4.80 -10.83 15.68
CA VAL A 154 5.86 -11.80 15.97
C VAL A 154 6.27 -12.54 14.70
N ILE A 155 5.30 -13.12 13.97
CA ILE A 155 5.59 -13.95 12.79
C ILE A 155 6.25 -13.10 11.69
N PHE A 156 5.67 -11.95 11.35
CA PHE A 156 6.21 -11.10 10.29
C PHE A 156 7.60 -10.58 10.67
N ARG A 157 7.80 -10.12 11.92
CA ARG A 157 9.11 -9.65 12.37
C ARG A 157 10.15 -10.77 12.28
N THR A 158 9.82 -11.97 12.74
CA THR A 158 10.74 -13.11 12.72
C THR A 158 11.12 -13.48 11.29
N LEU A 159 10.16 -13.55 10.37
CA LEU A 159 10.43 -13.92 8.97
C LEU A 159 11.21 -12.83 8.23
N VAL A 160 10.85 -11.57 8.42
CA VAL A 160 11.56 -10.44 7.81
C VAL A 160 13.03 -10.42 8.21
N VAL A 161 13.33 -10.67 9.49
CA VAL A 161 14.72 -10.72 9.97
C VAL A 161 15.43 -12.00 9.52
N LYS A 162 14.82 -13.18 9.70
CA LYS A 162 15.46 -14.47 9.38
C LYS A 162 15.73 -14.65 7.89
N LEU A 163 14.82 -14.18 7.03
CA LEU A 163 14.92 -14.31 5.58
C LEU A 163 15.49 -13.06 4.91
N ASN A 164 15.88 -12.05 5.70
CA ASN A 164 16.38 -10.76 5.24
C ASN A 164 15.50 -10.10 4.15
N LEU A 165 14.18 -10.08 4.37
CA LEU A 165 13.22 -9.60 3.39
C LEU A 165 13.33 -8.08 3.19
N LYS A 166 13.14 -7.63 1.94
CA LYS A 166 13.22 -6.22 1.52
C LYS A 166 11.89 -5.49 1.69
N THR A 167 11.38 -5.47 2.91
CA THR A 167 10.16 -4.74 3.27
C THR A 167 10.42 -3.22 3.30
N PRO A 168 9.37 -2.36 3.38
CA PRO A 168 9.56 -0.90 3.40
C PRO A 168 10.62 -0.44 4.41
N GLY A 169 11.63 0.29 3.92
CA GLY A 169 12.76 0.76 4.72
C GLY A 169 13.90 -0.25 4.92
N ARG A 170 13.85 -1.44 4.32
CA ARG A 170 14.94 -2.45 4.29
C ARG A 170 15.63 -2.58 2.92
N GLU A 171 15.22 -1.78 1.94
CA GLU A 171 15.80 -1.75 0.60
C GLU A 171 17.28 -1.35 0.64
N ASP A 172 18.08 -1.86 -0.31
CA ASP A 172 19.51 -1.58 -0.40
C ASP A 172 19.85 -0.32 -1.21
N ASP A 173 18.91 0.18 -2.02
CA ASP A 173 19.14 1.38 -2.84
C ASP A 173 19.18 2.67 -2.01
N GLU A 174 20.25 3.46 -2.17
CA GLU A 174 20.45 4.77 -1.52
C GLU A 174 19.54 5.89 -2.09
N ASN A 175 18.76 5.62 -3.13
CA ASN A 175 18.12 6.66 -3.95
C ASN A 175 16.68 7.04 -3.55
N VAL A 176 16.09 6.43 -2.52
CA VAL A 176 14.76 6.85 -2.05
C VAL A 176 14.90 7.90 -0.94
N LYS A 177 15.26 9.13 -1.31
CA LYS A 177 15.20 10.29 -0.41
C LYS A 177 13.76 10.82 -0.38
N LEU A 178 13.15 10.82 0.80
CA LEU A 178 11.90 11.55 1.00
C LEU A 178 12.17 13.05 1.04
N TYR A 179 11.68 13.76 0.04
CA TYR A 179 11.64 15.21 0.06
C TYR A 179 10.54 15.68 1.00
N SER A 180 10.88 16.56 1.93
CA SER A 180 9.90 17.31 2.71
C SER A 180 9.03 18.18 1.80
N LYS A 181 7.83 18.57 2.26
CA LYS A 181 6.96 19.51 1.52
C LYS A 181 7.68 20.83 1.20
N ALA A 182 8.64 21.25 2.01
CA ALA A 182 9.45 22.45 1.77
C ALA A 182 10.47 22.23 0.64
N GLU A 183 11.21 21.12 0.68
CA GLU A 183 12.17 20.74 -0.37
C GLU A 183 11.47 20.48 -1.71
N TYR A 184 10.28 19.89 -1.71
CA TYR A 184 9.46 19.71 -2.92
C TYR A 184 9.12 21.06 -3.56
N ARG A 185 8.74 22.07 -2.76
CA ARG A 185 8.41 23.41 -3.26
C ARG A 185 9.64 24.14 -3.82
N GLN A 186 10.80 24.00 -3.17
CA GLN A 186 12.05 24.56 -3.69
C GLN A 186 12.50 23.89 -4.99
N LYS A 187 12.37 22.57 -5.11
CA LYS A 187 12.73 21.83 -6.34
C LYS A 187 11.81 22.18 -7.52
N VAL A 188 10.55 22.53 -7.25
CA VAL A 188 9.59 22.98 -8.27
C VAL A 188 9.85 24.43 -8.73
N ALA A 189 10.55 25.24 -7.91
CA ALA A 189 10.79 26.66 -8.18
C ALA A 189 12.00 26.94 -9.11
N GLN A 190 12.76 25.93 -9.55
CA GLN A 190 13.85 26.09 -10.54
C GLN A 190 13.58 25.31 -11.83
N PRO A 191 12.61 25.73 -12.67
CA PRO A 191 12.19 24.97 -13.85
C PRO A 191 13.17 24.98 -15.03
N GLN A 192 14.06 25.97 -15.14
CA GLN A 192 14.94 26.14 -16.29
C GLN A 192 16.22 25.27 -16.18
N SER A 193 16.88 25.28 -15.02
CA SER A 193 18.08 24.46 -14.72
C SER A 193 17.84 22.96 -14.94
N VAL A 194 16.64 22.46 -14.59
CA VAL A 194 16.33 21.03 -14.71
C VAL A 194 16.25 20.59 -16.17
N THR A 195 15.79 21.45 -17.09
CA THR A 195 15.69 21.08 -18.50
C THR A 195 17.07 21.01 -19.15
N ASP A 196 17.95 21.96 -18.82
CA ASP A 196 19.36 21.93 -19.26
C ASP A 196 20.08 20.65 -18.79
N ASP A 197 19.86 20.25 -17.53
CA ASP A 197 20.44 19.04 -16.97
C ASP A 197 19.90 17.76 -17.63
N ILE A 198 18.62 17.75 -18.05
CA ILE A 198 18.05 16.64 -18.83
C ILE A 198 18.76 16.53 -20.18
N ILE A 199 18.91 17.64 -20.91
CA ILE A 199 19.57 17.63 -22.23
C ILE A 199 21.04 17.22 -22.11
N ARG A 200 21.75 17.74 -21.10
CA ARG A 200 23.13 17.33 -20.81
C ARG A 200 23.22 15.85 -20.47
N GLY A 201 22.31 15.34 -19.63
CA GLY A 201 22.23 13.92 -19.28
C GLY A 201 21.91 13.02 -20.47
N LEU A 202 21.21 13.52 -21.50
CA LEU A 202 20.99 12.81 -22.77
C LEU A 202 22.17 12.89 -23.73
N GLY A 203 23.27 13.57 -23.35
CA GLY A 203 24.48 13.69 -24.16
C GLY A 203 24.51 14.92 -25.07
N GLY A 204 23.62 15.90 -24.87
CA GLY A 204 23.50 17.12 -25.66
C GLY A 204 22.41 17.06 -26.74
N LYS A 205 22.05 18.22 -27.29
CA LYS A 205 21.01 18.37 -28.34
C LYS A 205 21.31 17.50 -29.55
N GLU A 206 22.57 17.48 -29.98
CA GLU A 206 23.07 16.74 -31.12
C GLU A 206 22.98 15.22 -30.95
N ASN A 207 22.82 14.73 -29.72
CA ASN A 207 22.64 13.31 -29.45
C ASN A 207 21.16 12.89 -29.49
N ILE A 208 20.22 13.82 -29.44
CA ILE A 208 18.77 13.54 -29.39
C ILE A 208 18.23 13.45 -30.83
N LEU A 209 17.62 12.32 -31.17
CA LEU A 209 16.97 12.10 -32.46
C LEU A 209 15.48 12.41 -32.41
N SER A 210 14.81 11.88 -31.40
CA SER A 210 13.40 12.14 -31.15
C SER A 210 13.10 11.98 -29.67
N VAL A 211 12.05 12.66 -29.25
CA VAL A 211 11.56 12.60 -27.88
C VAL A 211 10.07 12.29 -27.93
N ASP A 212 9.63 11.39 -27.09
CA ASP A 212 8.25 10.97 -26.92
C ASP A 212 7.99 10.69 -25.43
N ASN A 213 6.74 10.51 -25.03
CA ASN A 213 6.42 10.05 -23.69
C ASN A 213 5.22 9.13 -23.63
N CYS A 214 5.30 8.14 -22.75
CA CYS A 214 4.13 7.37 -22.30
C CYS A 214 3.50 8.04 -21.07
N PHE A 215 2.74 7.28 -20.28
CA PHE A 215 2.10 7.77 -19.06
C PHE A 215 3.10 8.14 -17.94
N THR A 216 4.24 7.45 -17.87
CA THR A 216 5.22 7.63 -16.78
C THR A 216 6.67 7.79 -17.20
N ARG A 217 6.97 7.68 -18.51
CA ARG A 217 8.34 7.63 -19.02
C ARG A 217 8.54 8.55 -20.21
N LEU A 218 9.64 9.28 -20.21
CA LEU A 218 10.15 10.05 -21.33
C LEU A 218 11.01 9.10 -22.15
N ARG A 219 10.66 8.88 -23.41
CA ARG A 219 11.39 8.03 -24.34
C ARG A 219 12.18 8.92 -25.27
N VAL A 220 13.49 8.72 -25.31
CA VAL A 220 14.39 9.53 -26.12
C VAL A 220 15.16 8.58 -27.02
N ALA A 221 14.95 8.68 -28.32
CA ALA A 221 15.84 8.06 -29.28
C ALA A 221 17.12 8.89 -29.34
N VAL A 222 18.27 8.24 -29.19
CA VAL A 222 19.58 8.91 -29.17
C VAL A 222 20.50 8.34 -30.25
N ARG A 223 21.47 9.15 -30.70
CA ARG A 223 22.48 8.74 -31.69
C ARG A 223 23.53 7.82 -31.08
N ASP A 224 23.99 8.17 -29.88
CA ASP A 224 25.05 7.47 -29.17
C ASP A 224 24.68 7.28 -27.70
N MET A 225 24.51 6.02 -27.29
CA MET A 225 24.21 5.63 -25.91
C MET A 225 25.39 5.85 -24.95
N ALA A 226 26.62 5.90 -25.44
CA ALA A 226 27.79 6.11 -24.60
C ALA A 226 27.85 7.54 -24.02
N ARG A 227 27.20 8.49 -24.70
CA ARG A 227 27.12 9.89 -24.28
C ARG A 227 26.02 10.17 -23.24
N VAL A 228 25.18 9.19 -22.95
CA VAL A 228 24.11 9.30 -21.97
C VAL A 228 24.69 9.14 -20.56
N ASP A 229 24.31 10.00 -19.63
CA ASP A 229 24.69 9.94 -18.22
C ASP A 229 23.47 9.63 -17.35
N ASP A 230 23.39 8.39 -16.87
CA ASP A 230 22.28 7.91 -16.03
C ASP A 230 22.23 8.60 -14.66
N THR A 231 23.39 9.03 -14.15
CA THR A 231 23.50 9.67 -12.83
C THR A 231 22.96 11.10 -12.91
N GLN A 232 23.36 11.85 -13.93
CA GLN A 232 22.77 13.16 -14.26
C GLN A 232 21.25 13.05 -14.42
N LEU A 233 20.77 12.10 -15.23
CA LEU A 233 19.33 11.92 -15.46
C LEU A 233 18.56 11.55 -14.18
N LYS A 234 19.12 10.74 -13.29
CA LYS A 234 18.51 10.47 -11.96
C LYS A 234 18.42 11.74 -11.11
N ASN A 235 19.43 12.61 -11.16
CA ASN A 235 19.44 13.87 -10.40
C ASN A 235 18.36 14.87 -10.84
N THR A 236 17.91 14.80 -12.09
CA THR A 236 16.78 15.61 -12.61
C THR A 236 15.42 15.27 -11.97
N GLY A 237 15.39 14.29 -11.05
CA GLY A 237 14.18 13.83 -10.37
C GLY A 237 13.51 12.64 -11.05
N ALA A 238 14.24 11.89 -11.88
CA ALA A 238 13.79 10.63 -12.42
C ALA A 238 13.84 9.53 -11.36
N ASN A 239 12.78 8.71 -11.29
CA ASN A 239 12.70 7.52 -10.44
C ASN A 239 13.59 6.37 -10.96
N GLY A 240 14.04 6.46 -12.22
CA GLY A 240 14.87 5.45 -12.85
C GLY A 240 15.20 5.79 -14.30
N VAL A 241 16.22 5.14 -14.84
CA VAL A 241 16.65 5.27 -16.23
C VAL A 241 16.84 3.85 -16.78
N VAL A 242 16.27 3.58 -17.96
CA VAL A 242 16.38 2.29 -18.63
C VAL A 242 16.96 2.52 -20.03
N ARG A 243 17.98 1.76 -20.39
CA ARG A 243 18.65 1.83 -21.69
C ARG A 243 18.21 0.66 -22.58
N ASN A 244 17.86 0.93 -23.83
CA ASN A 244 17.49 -0.11 -24.80
C ASN A 244 17.98 0.23 -26.20
N ARG A 245 19.05 -0.44 -26.66
CA ARG A 245 19.70 -0.25 -27.98
C ARG A 245 20.00 1.22 -28.31
N ASN A 246 19.05 1.94 -28.92
CA ASN A 246 19.19 3.35 -29.30
C ASN A 246 18.14 4.26 -28.62
N GLU A 247 17.42 3.75 -27.62
CA GLU A 247 16.42 4.48 -26.86
C GLU A 247 16.78 4.50 -25.38
N VAL A 248 16.63 5.67 -24.74
CA VAL A 248 16.69 5.85 -23.30
C VAL A 248 15.29 6.15 -22.79
N GLN A 249 14.86 5.42 -21.75
CA GLN A 249 13.60 5.70 -21.05
C GLN A 249 13.89 6.27 -19.66
N VAL A 250 13.51 7.52 -19.44
CA VAL A 250 13.67 8.21 -18.17
C VAL A 250 12.32 8.27 -17.46
N ILE A 251 12.24 7.73 -16.25
CA ILE A 251 10.98 7.51 -15.53
C ILE A 251 10.66 8.71 -14.64
N TYR A 252 9.82 9.63 -15.10
CA TYR A 252 9.38 10.81 -14.33
C TYR A 252 8.02 10.65 -13.63
N GLY A 253 7.33 9.53 -13.83
CA GLY A 253 5.97 9.33 -13.33
C GLY A 253 4.94 10.21 -14.04
N VAL A 254 3.82 10.51 -13.37
CA VAL A 254 2.69 11.27 -13.95
C VAL A 254 3.03 12.69 -14.40
N LYS A 255 4.24 13.19 -14.08
CA LYS A 255 4.73 14.51 -14.47
C LYS A 255 5.37 14.53 -15.86
N VAL A 256 5.48 13.38 -16.52
CA VAL A 256 6.30 13.25 -17.73
C VAL A 256 5.80 14.10 -18.91
N GLY A 257 4.49 14.35 -19.00
CA GLY A 257 3.94 15.25 -20.02
C GLY A 257 4.43 16.70 -19.85
N GLN A 258 4.60 17.18 -18.62
CA GLN A 258 5.17 18.50 -18.35
C GLN A 258 6.66 18.54 -18.71
N VAL A 259 7.39 17.46 -18.42
CA VAL A 259 8.82 17.33 -18.77
C VAL A 259 9.00 17.31 -20.28
N ARG A 260 8.18 16.53 -21.01
CA ARG A 260 8.17 16.46 -22.48
C ARG A 260 8.03 17.85 -23.09
N SER A 261 7.02 18.60 -22.67
CA SER A 261 6.74 19.94 -23.20
C SER A 261 7.89 20.91 -22.95
N ARG A 262 8.58 20.83 -21.80
CA ARG A 262 9.76 21.67 -21.54
C ARG A 262 10.94 21.31 -22.43
N VAL A 263 11.19 20.01 -22.61
CA VAL A 263 12.26 19.52 -23.50
C VAL A 263 11.98 19.95 -24.94
N ASP A 264 10.73 19.87 -25.41
CA ASP A 264 10.35 20.37 -26.74
C ASP A 264 10.62 21.86 -26.91
N ASN A 265 10.16 22.68 -25.96
CA ASN A 265 10.37 24.12 -26.03
C ASN A 265 11.86 24.46 -26.04
N TRP A 266 12.65 23.80 -25.18
CA TRP A 266 14.10 24.02 -25.12
C TRP A 266 14.79 23.66 -26.44
N LEU A 267 14.41 22.54 -27.08
CA LEU A 267 14.96 22.09 -28.36
C LEU A 267 14.53 22.96 -29.56
N ALA A 268 13.42 23.67 -29.43
CA ALA A 268 12.95 24.62 -30.42
C ALA A 268 13.67 25.99 -30.30
N GLU A 269 14.04 26.39 -29.09
CA GLU A 269 14.67 27.69 -28.78
C GLU A 269 16.19 27.69 -28.92
N ASN A 270 16.85 26.54 -28.81
CA ASN A 270 18.31 26.33 -28.94
C ASN A 270 18.56 25.23 -29.93
#